data_AF-A0A5D2IZL9-F1
#
_entry.id   AF-A0A5D2IZL9-F1
#
_cell.length_a   1.000
_cell.length_b   1.000
_cell.length_c   1.000
_cell.angle_alpha   90.00
_cell.angle_beta   90.00
_cell.angle_gamma   90.00
#
_symmetry.space_group_name_H-M   'P 1'
#
loop_
_entity.id
_entity.type
_entity.pdbx_description
1 polymer ?
#
loop_
_entity_poly.entity_id
_entity_poly.type
_entity_poly.pdbx_seq_one_letter_code
_entity_poly.pdbx_strand_id
1 'polypeptide(L)'
;MCLQLSLVLSEVRKNKTCPWLRPDGKTQVTVEYQNDGGAMVPVRVHTVLISTQHDETVTNEKIAADLKEHVIKPVIPAKYLDDKTIFHLNPSGRFVIGGPHGDAGLTGRKIIIDTYGGWGAHGGGAFSGKDPTKVDRSGAYIVRQAAKSVVASGLARRCIVQVSYAIGVPEPLSVFVNTYKTGKISDKDILELINKNFDFRPGMISINLDLKRGGKFRYQKTAAYGHFGRDDPDFTWEIVKPLKPNA
;
A
#
# COMPACT_ATOMS: atom_id res chain seq x y z
N MET A 1 7.79 -2.01 3.56
CA MET A 1 8.80 -1.34 4.42
C MET A 1 8.38 0.08 4.76
N CYS A 2 8.28 1.01 3.80
CA CYS A 2 7.90 2.42 4.05
C CYS A 2 6.65 2.58 4.96
N LEU A 3 5.50 2.00 4.58
CA LEU A 3 4.28 2.08 5.40
C LEU A 3 4.44 1.46 6.80
N GLN A 4 5.24 0.40 6.93
CA GLN A 4 5.52 -0.27 8.20
C GLN A 4 6.39 0.58 9.12
N LEU A 5 7.39 1.30 8.57
CA LEU A 5 8.18 2.27 9.35
C LEU A 5 7.27 3.38 9.92
N SER A 6 6.34 3.89 9.11
CA SER A 6 5.35 4.89 9.56
C SER A 6 4.41 4.35 10.64
N LEU A 7 3.98 3.10 10.52
CA LEU A 7 3.18 2.43 11.55
C LEU A 7 3.95 2.30 12.86
N VAL A 8 5.17 1.75 12.81
CA VAL A 8 6.03 1.58 13.99
C VAL A 8 6.40 2.91 14.64
N LEU A 9 6.68 3.97 13.87
CA LEU A 9 6.84 5.34 14.41
C LEU A 9 5.65 5.75 15.27
N SER A 10 4.43 5.50 14.80
CA SER A 10 3.22 5.79 15.56
C SER A 10 3.06 4.89 16.79
N GLU A 11 3.44 3.62 16.71
CA GLU A 11 3.40 2.68 17.83
C GLU A 11 4.36 3.07 18.94
N VAL A 12 5.64 3.30 18.61
CA VAL A 12 6.67 3.67 19.61
C VAL A 12 6.41 5.04 20.25
N ARG A 13 5.69 5.92 19.55
CA ARG A 13 5.15 7.16 20.13
C ARG A 13 4.00 6.89 21.11
N LYS A 14 3.01 6.08 20.70
CA LYS A 14 1.79 5.83 21.50
C LYS A 14 2.09 5.00 22.75
N ASN A 15 2.97 4.01 22.64
CA ASN A 15 3.39 3.16 23.76
C ASN A 15 4.51 3.78 24.61
N LYS A 16 4.97 4.99 24.28
CA LYS A 16 6.00 5.76 25.01
C LYS A 16 7.41 5.16 25.00
N THR A 17 7.72 4.24 24.09
CA THR A 17 9.10 3.79 23.84
C THR A 17 10.00 4.95 23.40
N CYS A 18 9.48 5.81 22.51
CA CYS A 18 10.13 7.06 22.11
C CYS A 18 9.20 8.23 22.48
N PRO A 19 9.19 8.68 23.75
CA PRO A 19 8.18 9.61 24.27
C PRO A 19 8.30 11.01 23.67
N TRP A 20 9.45 11.35 23.11
CA TRP A 20 9.75 12.62 22.45
C TRP A 20 9.09 12.77 21.06
N LEU A 21 8.58 11.68 20.49
CA LEU A 21 7.91 11.71 19.19
C LEU A 21 6.59 12.47 19.24
N ARG A 22 6.36 13.27 18.20
CA ARG A 22 5.08 13.93 17.92
C ARG A 22 4.39 13.29 16.69
N PRO A 23 3.12 13.62 16.40
CA PRO A 23 2.32 12.84 15.45
C PRO A 23 2.71 12.93 13.98
N ASP A 24 3.32 14.02 13.52
CA ASP A 24 3.66 14.21 12.10
C ASP A 24 4.99 13.50 11.75
N GLY A 25 5.01 12.78 10.64
CA GLY A 25 6.17 11.98 10.24
C GLY A 25 6.07 11.45 8.83
N LYS A 26 7.22 11.36 8.17
CA LYS A 26 7.39 10.90 6.80
C LYS A 26 8.51 9.88 6.76
N THR A 27 8.30 8.82 5.97
CA THR A 27 9.30 7.79 5.74
C THR A 27 9.43 7.55 4.24
N GLN A 28 10.62 7.13 3.81
CA GLN A 28 10.90 6.74 2.44
C GLN A 28 11.98 5.66 2.46
N VAL A 29 11.83 4.67 1.58
CA VAL A 29 12.78 3.57 1.44
C VAL A 29 13.09 3.40 -0.03
N THR A 30 14.38 3.46 -0.37
CA THR A 30 14.90 3.11 -1.70
C THR A 30 15.44 1.69 -1.63
N VAL A 31 14.92 0.81 -2.47
CA VAL A 31 15.30 -0.60 -2.53
C VAL A 31 15.98 -0.86 -3.87
N GLU A 32 17.09 -1.58 -3.82
CA GLU A 32 17.78 -2.08 -5.00
C GLU A 32 17.13 -3.39 -5.45
N TYR A 33 16.81 -3.50 -6.74
CA TYR A 33 16.09 -4.64 -7.30
C TYR A 33 16.86 -5.24 -8.47
N GLN A 34 16.80 -6.58 -8.56
CA GLN A 34 17.12 -7.32 -9.76
C GLN A 34 15.82 -7.66 -10.51
N ASN A 35 15.86 -7.53 -11.84
CA ASN A 35 14.80 -8.00 -12.72
C ASN A 35 15.07 -9.43 -13.18
N ASP A 36 14.26 -10.36 -12.69
CA ASP A 36 14.34 -11.80 -12.99
C ASP A 36 13.16 -12.18 -13.90
N GLY A 37 13.37 -12.10 -15.21
CA GLY A 37 12.35 -12.45 -16.20
C GLY A 37 11.05 -11.66 -16.06
N GLY A 38 11.12 -10.41 -15.61
CA GLY A 38 9.97 -9.56 -15.31
C GLY A 38 9.54 -9.56 -13.84
N ALA A 39 10.00 -10.51 -13.01
CA ALA A 39 9.77 -10.49 -11.58
C ALA A 39 10.76 -9.56 -10.87
N MET A 40 10.32 -8.88 -9.80
CA MET A 40 11.16 -7.96 -9.04
C MET A 40 11.70 -8.68 -7.81
N VAL A 41 13.01 -8.89 -7.77
CA VAL A 41 13.69 -9.55 -6.65
C VAL A 41 14.45 -8.49 -5.85
N PRO A 42 14.05 -8.19 -4.60
CA PRO A 42 14.76 -7.22 -3.78
C PRO A 42 16.14 -7.77 -3.41
N VAL A 43 17.18 -6.97 -3.65
CA VAL A 43 18.57 -7.32 -3.33
C VAL A 43 18.94 -6.77 -1.95
N ARG A 44 18.75 -5.47 -1.75
CA ARG A 44 19.08 -4.75 -0.50
C ARG A 44 18.32 -3.44 -0.38
N VAL A 45 18.30 -2.87 0.82
CA VAL A 45 17.84 -1.50 1.05
C VAL A 45 19.01 -0.55 0.82
N HIS A 46 18.89 0.31 -0.18
CA HIS A 46 19.89 1.29 -0.52
C HIS A 46 19.86 2.50 0.41
N THR A 47 18.69 3.07 0.63
CA THR A 47 18.52 4.26 1.46
C THR A 47 17.26 4.17 2.31
N VAL A 48 17.36 4.57 3.57
CA VAL A 48 16.24 4.82 4.47
C VAL A 48 16.24 6.29 4.85
N LEU A 49 15.10 6.95 4.64
CA LEU A 49 14.85 8.33 5.06
C LEU A 49 13.69 8.33 6.06
N ILE A 50 13.89 8.98 7.20
CA ILE A 50 12.85 9.28 8.17
C ILE A 50 12.98 10.75 8.55
N SER A 51 11.89 11.51 8.39
CA SER A 51 11.71 12.83 8.98
C SER A 51 10.50 12.79 9.90
N THR A 52 10.72 12.95 11.19
CA THR A 52 9.66 12.83 12.20
C THR A 52 9.64 14.03 13.13
N GLN A 53 8.43 14.44 13.50
CA GLN A 53 8.21 15.50 14.47
C GLN A 53 8.60 15.06 15.86
N HIS A 54 9.19 16.00 16.60
CA HIS A 54 9.69 15.77 17.94
C HIS A 54 9.42 16.97 18.85
N ASP A 55 9.53 16.77 20.16
CA ASP A 55 9.55 17.88 21.11
C ASP A 55 10.90 18.61 21.13
N GLU A 56 11.01 19.64 21.96
CA GLU A 56 12.20 20.50 22.00
C GLU A 56 13.36 19.93 22.80
N THR A 57 13.15 18.81 23.51
CA THR A 57 14.05 18.29 24.53
C THR A 57 15.04 17.26 24.00
N VAL A 58 14.68 16.54 22.94
CA VAL A 58 15.50 15.48 22.37
C VAL A 58 16.58 16.04 21.42
N THR A 59 17.79 15.49 21.50
CA THR A 59 18.90 15.84 20.59
C THR A 59 18.84 15.05 19.28
N ASN A 60 19.48 15.54 18.22
CA ASN A 60 19.51 14.87 16.93
C ASN A 60 20.22 13.51 17.00
N GLU A 61 21.25 13.38 17.84
CA GLU A 61 21.96 12.12 18.06
C GLU A 61 21.04 11.08 18.69
N LYS A 62 20.23 11.48 19.68
CA LYS A 62 19.25 10.61 20.31
C LYS A 62 18.12 10.22 19.35
N ILE A 63 17.60 11.17 18.55
CA ILE A 63 16.65 10.88 17.47
C ILE A 63 17.23 9.82 16.53
N ALA A 64 18.45 10.02 16.02
CA ALA A 64 19.06 9.12 15.07
C ALA A 64 19.29 7.71 15.66
N ALA A 65 19.75 7.62 16.91
CA ALA A 65 19.94 6.35 17.62
C ALA A 65 18.61 5.60 17.80
N ASP A 66 17.58 6.29 18.32
CA ASP A 66 16.28 5.70 18.61
C ASP A 66 15.54 5.28 17.34
N LEU A 67 15.62 6.07 16.27
CA LEU A 67 15.04 5.71 14.97
C LEU A 67 15.70 4.45 14.39
N LYS A 68 17.03 4.30 14.52
CA LYS A 68 17.70 3.07 14.08
C LYS A 68 17.25 1.87 14.92
N GLU A 69 17.25 2.00 16.24
CA GLU A 69 17.00 0.88 17.16
C GLU A 69 15.52 0.48 17.23
N HIS A 70 14.63 1.44 17.42
CA HIS A 70 13.23 1.19 17.76
C HIS A 70 12.29 1.25 16.56
N VAL A 71 12.75 1.73 15.40
CA VAL A 71 11.90 1.87 14.20
C VAL A 71 12.45 1.10 13.01
N ILE A 72 13.72 1.29 12.65
CA ILE A 72 14.29 0.68 11.44
C ILE A 72 14.58 -0.80 11.64
N LYS A 73 15.34 -1.16 12.67
CA LYS A 73 15.72 -2.55 12.94
C LYS A 73 14.53 -3.50 13.11
N PRO A 74 13.42 -3.14 13.80
CA PRO A 74 12.26 -4.03 13.94
C PRO A 74 11.49 -4.24 12.63
N VAL A 75 11.63 -3.34 11.65
CA VAL A 75 10.83 -3.33 10.42
C VAL A 75 11.58 -3.89 9.21
N ILE A 76 12.86 -3.53 9.05
CA ILE A 76 13.63 -3.92 7.87
C ILE A 76 14.39 -5.21 8.19
N PRO A 77 14.12 -6.32 7.47
CA PRO A 77 14.85 -7.57 7.69
C PRO A 77 16.36 -7.35 7.55
N ALA A 78 17.13 -7.86 8.52
CA ALA A 78 18.58 -7.67 8.58
C ALA A 78 19.32 -8.08 7.30
N LYS A 79 18.82 -9.11 6.60
CA LYS A 79 19.37 -9.56 5.31
C LYS A 79 19.37 -8.51 4.18
N TYR A 80 18.61 -7.42 4.34
CA TYR A 80 18.56 -6.32 3.36
C TYR A 80 19.31 -5.07 3.85
N LEU A 81 19.88 -5.09 5.06
CA LEU A 81 20.67 -4.00 5.60
C LEU A 81 22.14 -4.38 5.58
N ASP A 82 22.99 -3.47 5.11
CA ASP A 82 24.44 -3.62 5.11
C ASP A 82 25.15 -2.34 5.55
N ASP A 83 26.48 -2.40 5.60
CA ASP A 83 27.36 -1.29 5.93
C ASP A 83 27.28 -0.12 4.93
N LYS A 84 26.73 -0.36 3.74
CA LYS A 84 26.51 0.63 2.68
C LYS A 84 25.09 1.19 2.66
N THR A 85 24.19 0.75 3.54
CA THR A 85 22.84 1.33 3.62
C THR A 85 22.93 2.78 4.12
N ILE A 86 22.39 3.71 3.33
CA ILE A 86 22.40 5.14 3.65
C ILE A 86 21.22 5.47 4.56
N PHE A 87 21.47 6.22 5.63
CA PHE A 87 20.43 6.66 6.57
C PHE A 87 20.35 8.18 6.61
N HIS A 88 19.20 8.73 6.23
CA HIS A 88 18.85 10.14 6.45
C HIS A 88 17.82 10.22 7.57
N LEU A 89 18.24 10.66 8.76
CA LEU A 89 17.40 10.68 9.96
C LEU A 89 17.26 12.12 10.43
N ASN A 90 16.06 12.69 10.27
CA ASN A 90 15.76 14.11 10.42
C ASN A 90 16.79 15.02 9.70
N PRO A 91 17.00 14.85 8.37
CA PRO A 91 18.02 15.61 7.64
C PRO A 91 17.79 17.12 7.63
N SER A 92 16.59 17.61 7.93
CA SER A 92 16.30 19.04 8.09
C SER A 92 16.83 19.63 9.40
N GLY A 93 17.41 18.81 10.27
CA GLY A 93 17.86 19.21 11.60
C GLY A 93 16.71 19.23 12.61
N ARG A 94 15.86 20.26 12.58
CA ARG A 94 14.80 20.47 13.59
C ARG A 94 13.41 20.41 12.97
N PHE A 95 12.52 19.57 13.52
CA PHE A 95 11.11 19.44 13.12
C PHE A 95 10.21 19.42 14.37
N VAL A 96 10.05 20.59 15.00
CA VAL A 96 9.21 20.73 16.20
C VAL A 96 7.77 21.12 15.85
N ILE A 97 7.63 22.08 14.94
CA ILE A 97 6.35 22.50 14.36
C ILE A 97 5.97 21.50 13.28
N GLY A 98 4.73 21.03 13.29
CA GLY A 98 4.24 20.02 12.35
C GLY A 98 2.72 19.92 12.36
N GLY A 99 2.18 18.97 11.61
CA GLY A 99 0.74 18.85 11.40
C GLY A 99 0.15 20.06 10.67
N PRO A 100 -1.15 20.36 10.84
CA PRO A 100 -1.82 21.46 10.14
C PRO A 100 -1.22 22.85 10.37
N HIS A 101 -0.47 23.04 11.47
CA HIS A 101 0.27 24.29 11.72
C HIS A 101 1.40 24.47 10.70
N GLY A 102 2.09 23.37 10.35
CA GLY A 102 3.25 23.41 9.45
C GLY A 102 2.92 23.24 7.97
N ASP A 103 1.82 22.57 7.63
CA ASP A 103 1.45 22.28 6.23
C ASP A 103 -0.06 21.98 6.10
N ALA A 104 -0.72 22.53 5.08
CA ALA A 104 -2.14 22.34 4.86
C ALA A 104 -2.46 20.91 4.37
N GLY A 105 -3.47 20.28 4.97
CA GLY A 105 -3.90 18.92 4.63
C GLY A 105 -5.17 18.90 3.78
N LEU A 106 -5.22 18.02 2.77
CA LEU A 106 -6.43 17.77 1.97
C LEU A 106 -6.63 16.27 1.72
N THR A 107 -7.88 15.83 1.75
CA THR A 107 -8.28 14.46 1.38
C THR A 107 -7.82 14.12 -0.03
N GLY A 108 -7.32 12.90 -0.24
CA GLY A 108 -6.95 12.42 -1.58
C GLY A 108 -5.63 12.98 -2.11
N ARG A 109 -4.77 13.56 -1.26
CA ARG A 109 -3.42 14.02 -1.64
C ARG A 109 -2.31 13.01 -1.37
N LYS A 110 -2.66 11.76 -1.05
CA LYS A 110 -1.72 10.67 -0.73
C LYS A 110 -2.07 9.36 -1.46
N ILE A 111 -2.73 9.44 -2.62
CA ILE A 111 -3.24 8.29 -3.38
C ILE A 111 -2.18 7.23 -3.74
N ILE A 112 -0.93 7.64 -3.96
CA ILE A 112 0.16 6.69 -4.22
C ILE A 112 0.64 5.98 -2.94
N ILE A 113 0.58 6.65 -1.80
CA ILE A 113 0.84 6.05 -0.48
C ILE A 113 -0.31 5.09 -0.11
N ASP A 114 -1.55 5.45 -0.45
CA ASP A 114 -2.74 4.62 -0.19
C ASP A 114 -2.72 3.31 -1.00
N THR A 115 -1.98 3.27 -2.11
CA THR A 115 -1.96 2.15 -3.06
C THR A 115 -0.64 1.39 -3.06
N TYR A 116 0.21 1.63 -4.06
CA TYR A 116 1.32 0.74 -4.42
C TYR A 116 2.69 1.44 -4.41
N GLY A 117 2.78 2.67 -3.88
CA GLY A 117 4.05 3.37 -3.72
C GLY A 117 4.81 3.63 -5.04
N GLY A 118 4.08 3.78 -6.14
CA GLY A 118 4.63 3.98 -7.49
C GLY A 118 4.72 2.71 -8.33
N TRP A 119 4.57 1.53 -7.72
CA TRP A 119 4.45 0.27 -8.46
C TRP A 119 3.07 0.13 -9.12
N GLY A 120 3.00 -0.69 -10.17
CA GLY A 120 1.74 -0.88 -10.91
C GLY A 120 1.33 0.38 -11.65
N ALA A 121 0.11 0.87 -11.41
CA ALA A 121 -0.41 2.13 -11.94
C ALA A 121 -1.52 2.68 -11.02
N HIS A 122 -1.99 3.89 -11.31
CA HIS A 122 -3.09 4.53 -10.58
C HIS A 122 -4.04 5.26 -11.55
N GLY A 123 -5.35 5.06 -11.41
CA GLY A 123 -6.37 5.69 -12.26
C GLY A 123 -6.71 7.14 -11.90
N GLY A 124 -6.15 7.66 -10.81
CA GLY A 124 -6.29 9.05 -10.36
C GLY A 124 -7.32 9.28 -9.25
N GLY A 125 -8.31 8.41 -9.10
CA GLY A 125 -9.36 8.54 -8.09
C GLY A 125 -8.87 8.31 -6.66
N ALA A 126 -9.08 9.29 -5.77
CA ALA A 126 -8.86 9.11 -4.32
C ALA A 126 -9.89 8.14 -3.71
N PHE A 127 -9.54 7.49 -2.58
CA PHE A 127 -10.44 6.56 -1.90
C PHE A 127 -11.21 7.18 -0.74
N SER A 128 -10.53 7.85 0.19
CA SER A 128 -11.12 8.39 1.42
C SER A 128 -12.26 9.39 1.15
N GLY A 129 -13.32 9.32 1.96
CA GLY A 129 -14.53 10.16 1.80
C GLY A 129 -15.58 9.66 0.80
N LYS A 130 -15.35 8.53 0.12
CA LYS A 130 -16.27 7.98 -0.88
C LYS A 130 -16.96 6.71 -0.39
N ASP A 131 -18.28 6.62 -0.53
CA ASP A 131 -19.02 5.37 -0.32
C ASP A 131 -18.73 4.36 -1.46
N PRO A 132 -19.04 3.05 -1.31
CA PRO A 132 -18.58 2.03 -2.25
C PRO A 132 -19.31 2.02 -3.60
N THR A 133 -20.35 2.86 -3.80
CA THR A 133 -20.91 3.07 -5.14
C THR A 133 -19.92 3.80 -6.06
N LYS A 134 -18.90 4.47 -5.51
CA LYS A 134 -17.88 5.19 -6.28
C LYS A 134 -16.81 4.20 -6.72
N VAL A 135 -16.79 3.91 -8.01
CA VAL A 135 -15.89 2.93 -8.64
C VAL A 135 -14.40 3.24 -8.45
N ASP A 136 -14.04 4.49 -8.16
CA ASP A 136 -12.68 4.84 -7.73
C ASP A 136 -12.20 3.99 -6.55
N ARG A 137 -13.10 3.68 -5.60
CA ARG A 137 -12.79 2.84 -4.43
C ARG A 137 -13.11 1.38 -4.70
N SER A 138 -14.35 1.07 -5.06
CA SER A 138 -14.79 -0.33 -5.22
C SER A 138 -14.10 -1.03 -6.39
N GLY A 139 -13.95 -0.34 -7.53
CA GLY A 139 -13.19 -0.80 -8.68
C GLY A 139 -11.72 -1.07 -8.34
N ALA A 140 -11.06 -0.14 -7.64
CA ALA A 140 -9.67 -0.31 -7.19
C ALA A 140 -9.51 -1.52 -6.25
N TYR A 141 -10.47 -1.74 -5.35
CA TYR A 141 -10.44 -2.87 -4.41
C TYR A 141 -10.64 -4.21 -5.12
N ILE A 142 -11.58 -4.30 -6.07
CA ILE A 142 -11.81 -5.58 -6.76
C ILE A 142 -10.64 -5.94 -7.68
N VAL A 143 -10.00 -4.96 -8.34
CA VAL A 143 -8.80 -5.26 -9.15
C VAL A 143 -7.58 -5.61 -8.28
N ARG A 144 -7.50 -5.08 -7.05
CA ARG A 144 -6.54 -5.57 -6.05
C ARG A 144 -6.80 -7.05 -5.75
N GLN A 145 -8.04 -7.43 -5.48
CA GLN A 145 -8.40 -8.83 -5.22
C GLN A 145 -8.06 -9.72 -6.42
N ALA A 146 -8.38 -9.29 -7.64
CA ALA A 146 -8.08 -10.02 -8.86
C ALA A 146 -6.57 -10.22 -9.05
N ALA A 147 -5.78 -9.14 -9.01
CA ALA A 147 -4.32 -9.22 -9.17
C ALA A 147 -3.67 -10.08 -8.08
N LYS A 148 -4.10 -9.93 -6.82
CA LYS A 148 -3.64 -10.77 -5.69
C LYS A 148 -3.97 -12.24 -5.94
N SER A 149 -5.18 -12.53 -6.42
CA SER A 149 -5.64 -13.89 -6.68
C SER A 149 -4.88 -14.58 -7.81
N VAL A 150 -4.53 -13.85 -8.88
CA VAL A 150 -3.68 -14.37 -9.96
C VAL A 150 -2.31 -14.80 -9.43
N VAL A 151 -1.65 -13.93 -8.67
CA VAL A 151 -0.31 -14.23 -8.13
C VAL A 151 -0.38 -15.35 -7.08
N ALA A 152 -1.35 -15.29 -6.17
CA ALA A 152 -1.53 -16.29 -5.10
C ALA A 152 -1.90 -17.67 -5.64
N SER A 153 -2.62 -17.75 -6.78
CA SER A 153 -2.92 -19.01 -7.47
C SER A 153 -1.72 -19.54 -8.27
N GLY A 154 -0.58 -18.86 -8.22
CA GLY A 154 0.64 -19.27 -8.90
C GLY A 154 0.61 -19.13 -10.42
N LEU A 155 -0.34 -18.34 -10.96
CA LEU A 155 -0.49 -18.12 -12.41
C LEU A 155 0.54 -17.12 -12.94
N ALA A 156 1.05 -16.23 -12.09
CA ALA A 156 2.10 -15.28 -12.42
C ALA A 156 2.89 -14.90 -11.16
N ARG A 157 4.07 -14.28 -11.32
CA ARG A 157 4.85 -13.73 -10.19
C ARG A 157 4.50 -12.26 -9.93
N ARG A 158 3.99 -11.55 -10.93
CA ARG A 158 3.48 -10.17 -10.87
C ARG A 158 2.27 -10.05 -11.77
N CYS A 159 1.33 -9.19 -11.40
CA CYS A 159 0.14 -8.93 -12.19
C CYS A 159 -0.32 -7.48 -11.96
N ILE A 160 -0.63 -6.78 -13.04
CA ILE A 160 -1.41 -5.55 -13.01
C ILE A 160 -2.76 -5.81 -13.69
N VAL A 161 -3.83 -5.29 -13.08
CA VAL A 161 -5.18 -5.35 -13.61
C VAL A 161 -5.74 -3.93 -13.66
N GLN A 162 -6.34 -3.56 -14.78
CA GLN A 162 -7.03 -2.28 -14.97
C GLN A 162 -8.49 -2.56 -15.30
N VAL A 163 -9.38 -1.70 -14.78
CA VAL A 163 -10.80 -1.67 -15.10
C VAL A 163 -11.24 -0.23 -15.34
N SER A 164 -12.15 0.01 -16.28
CA SER A 164 -12.72 1.34 -16.54
C SER A 164 -14.24 1.29 -16.64
N TYR A 165 -14.90 2.42 -16.30
CA TYR A 165 -16.35 2.51 -16.26
C TYR A 165 -16.86 3.78 -16.95
N ALA A 166 -18.09 3.72 -17.47
CA ALA A 166 -18.89 4.90 -17.81
C ALA A 166 -19.94 5.13 -16.72
N ILE A 167 -20.25 6.40 -16.45
CA ILE A 167 -21.33 6.74 -15.51
C ILE A 167 -22.67 6.18 -16.02
N GLY A 168 -23.42 5.52 -15.13
CA GLY A 168 -24.71 4.91 -15.47
C GLY A 168 -24.64 3.55 -16.19
N VAL A 169 -23.46 3.07 -16.57
CA VAL A 169 -23.28 1.76 -17.21
C VAL A 169 -22.80 0.74 -16.16
N PRO A 170 -23.54 -0.36 -15.91
CA PRO A 170 -23.15 -1.35 -14.91
C PRO A 170 -21.85 -2.08 -15.26
N GLU A 171 -21.70 -2.45 -16.53
CA GLU A 171 -20.55 -3.24 -16.98
C GLU A 171 -19.31 -2.38 -17.20
N PRO A 172 -18.11 -2.92 -16.96
CA PRO A 172 -16.89 -2.21 -17.28
C PRO A 172 -16.76 -1.99 -18.78
N LEU A 173 -16.29 -0.81 -19.19
CA LEU A 173 -15.98 -0.51 -20.59
C LEU A 173 -14.75 -1.28 -21.07
N SER A 174 -13.80 -1.53 -20.17
CA SER A 174 -12.60 -2.30 -20.47
C SER A 174 -12.07 -3.00 -19.22
N VAL A 175 -11.43 -4.14 -19.44
CA VAL A 175 -10.63 -4.87 -18.45
C VAL A 175 -9.31 -5.24 -19.14
N PHE A 176 -8.19 -4.96 -18.47
CA PHE A 176 -6.84 -5.24 -18.99
C PHE A 176 -6.02 -5.98 -17.94
N VAL A 177 -5.18 -6.90 -18.39
CA VAL A 177 -4.27 -7.71 -17.57
C VAL A 177 -2.88 -7.68 -18.21
N ASN A 178 -1.85 -7.53 -17.37
CA ASN A 178 -0.46 -7.72 -17.79
C ASN A 178 0.34 -8.36 -16.65
N THR A 179 1.00 -9.48 -16.94
CA THR A 179 1.80 -10.21 -15.94
C THR A 179 3.28 -9.87 -15.96
N TYR A 180 3.68 -8.83 -16.69
CA TYR A 180 5.06 -8.41 -16.88
C TYR A 180 5.95 -9.55 -17.40
N LYS A 181 5.41 -10.41 -18.27
CA LYS A 181 6.07 -11.62 -18.79
C LYS A 181 6.35 -12.72 -17.74
N THR A 182 5.71 -12.64 -16.56
CA THR A 182 5.88 -13.63 -15.49
C THR A 182 4.77 -14.68 -15.44
N GLY A 183 3.77 -14.59 -16.33
CA GLY A 183 2.67 -15.53 -16.44
C GLY A 183 3.12 -16.93 -16.84
N LYS A 184 2.53 -17.96 -16.23
CA LYS A 184 2.68 -19.36 -16.63
C LYS A 184 1.74 -19.74 -17.78
N ILE A 185 0.71 -18.92 -17.99
CA ILE A 185 -0.22 -18.96 -19.12
C ILE A 185 -0.31 -17.54 -19.70
N SER A 186 -0.95 -17.37 -20.86
CA SER A 186 -1.00 -16.07 -21.52
C SER A 186 -1.81 -15.04 -20.72
N ASP A 187 -1.47 -13.75 -20.87
CA ASP A 187 -2.25 -12.66 -20.26
C ASP A 187 -3.72 -12.67 -20.72
N LYS A 188 -3.99 -13.15 -21.94
CA LYS A 188 -5.33 -13.36 -22.48
C LYS A 188 -6.09 -14.42 -21.68
N ASP A 189 -5.49 -15.58 -21.41
CA ASP A 189 -6.15 -16.64 -20.64
C ASP A 189 -6.38 -16.21 -19.19
N ILE A 190 -5.47 -15.42 -18.61
CA ILE A 190 -5.65 -14.84 -17.28
C ILE A 190 -6.81 -13.84 -17.27
N LEU A 191 -6.94 -13.01 -18.32
CA LEU A 191 -8.07 -12.09 -18.48
C LEU A 191 -9.40 -12.86 -18.56
N GLU A 192 -9.46 -13.96 -19.32
CA GLU A 192 -10.66 -14.82 -19.40
C GLU A 192 -11.01 -15.43 -18.03
N LEU A 193 -10.01 -15.93 -17.29
CA LEU A 193 -10.20 -16.42 -15.92
C LEU A 193 -10.71 -15.31 -15.00
N ILE A 194 -10.17 -14.09 -15.09
CA ILE A 194 -10.63 -12.96 -14.29
C ILE A 194 -12.10 -12.64 -14.62
N ASN A 195 -12.45 -12.50 -15.90
CA ASN A 195 -13.82 -12.17 -16.32
C ASN A 195 -14.84 -13.24 -15.90
N LYS A 196 -14.43 -14.52 -15.86
CA LYS A 196 -15.30 -15.62 -15.40
C LYS A 196 -15.51 -15.63 -13.89
N ASN A 197 -14.52 -15.15 -13.11
CA ASN A 197 -14.52 -15.32 -11.65
C ASN A 197 -14.79 -14.02 -10.88
N PHE A 198 -14.74 -12.86 -11.51
CA PHE A 198 -14.98 -11.56 -10.88
C PHE A 198 -16.13 -10.83 -11.55
N ASP A 199 -17.12 -10.45 -10.74
CA ASP A 199 -18.22 -9.60 -11.18
C ASP A 199 -17.83 -8.14 -10.95
N PHE A 200 -17.55 -7.42 -12.05
CA PHE A 200 -17.09 -6.04 -12.02
C PHE A 200 -18.21 -5.00 -11.93
N ARG A 201 -19.48 -5.41 -11.84
CA ARG A 201 -20.60 -4.46 -11.69
C ARG A 201 -20.52 -3.77 -10.33
N PRO A 202 -20.61 -2.42 -10.22
CA PRO A 202 -20.42 -1.72 -8.95
C PRO A 202 -21.32 -2.19 -7.81
N GLY A 203 -22.57 -2.56 -8.12
CA GLY A 203 -23.51 -3.15 -7.16
C GLY A 203 -23.03 -4.50 -6.64
N MET A 204 -22.53 -5.36 -7.53
CA MET A 204 -22.04 -6.70 -7.19
C MET A 204 -20.70 -6.65 -6.46
N ILE A 205 -19.79 -5.75 -6.84
CA ILE A 205 -18.56 -5.51 -6.07
C ILE A 205 -18.90 -5.11 -4.63
N SER A 206 -19.85 -4.19 -4.46
CA SER A 206 -20.27 -3.72 -3.13
C SER A 206 -20.81 -4.85 -2.25
N ILE A 207 -21.53 -5.82 -2.84
CA ILE A 207 -22.09 -6.98 -2.13
C ILE A 207 -20.99 -8.02 -1.86
N ASN A 208 -20.25 -8.43 -2.90
CA ASN A 208 -19.26 -9.49 -2.84
C ASN A 208 -18.08 -9.17 -1.90
N LEU A 209 -17.72 -7.89 -1.79
CA LEU A 209 -16.70 -7.43 -0.85
C LEU A 209 -17.31 -6.88 0.46
N ASP A 210 -18.63 -6.99 0.64
CA ASP A 210 -19.36 -6.53 1.82
C ASP A 210 -19.01 -5.06 2.20
N LEU A 211 -18.97 -4.18 1.20
CA LEU A 211 -18.47 -2.82 1.36
C LEU A 211 -19.46 -1.88 2.06
N LYS A 212 -20.74 -2.25 2.13
CA LYS A 212 -21.74 -1.46 2.86
C LYS A 212 -21.81 -1.80 4.36
N ARG A 213 -21.05 -2.79 4.83
CA ARG A 213 -20.96 -3.13 6.26
C ARG A 213 -20.55 -1.91 7.08
N GLY A 214 -21.49 -1.43 7.90
CA GLY A 214 -21.27 -0.35 8.86
C GLY A 214 -20.57 -0.82 10.13
N GLY A 215 -20.24 0.13 11.01
CA GLY A 215 -19.58 -0.13 12.29
C GLY A 215 -18.07 -0.42 12.18
N LYS A 216 -17.42 -0.64 13.34
CA LYS A 216 -15.98 -1.01 13.49
C LYS A 216 -14.96 -0.10 12.79
N PHE A 217 -15.36 1.10 12.39
CA PHE A 217 -14.49 2.09 11.74
C PHE A 217 -13.69 1.52 10.55
N ARG A 218 -14.28 0.57 9.79
CA ARG A 218 -13.62 -0.16 8.70
C ARG A 218 -12.83 0.75 7.75
N TYR A 219 -13.46 1.80 7.23
CA TYR A 219 -12.82 2.74 6.30
C TYR A 219 -11.88 3.74 6.97
N GLN A 220 -12.04 4.00 8.27
CA GLN A 220 -11.06 4.80 9.02
C GLN A 220 -9.75 4.03 9.17
N LYS A 221 -9.83 2.70 9.38
CA LYS A 221 -8.64 1.84 9.43
C LYS A 221 -7.86 1.86 8.11
N THR A 222 -8.50 2.04 6.96
CA THR A 222 -7.83 2.11 5.65
C THR A 222 -7.15 3.45 5.38
N ALA A 223 -7.62 4.53 6.02
CA ALA A 223 -7.21 5.91 5.71
C ALA A 223 -5.78 6.28 6.16
N ALA A 224 -5.05 5.34 6.77
CA ALA A 224 -3.64 5.44 7.09
C ALA A 224 -2.95 4.08 6.88
N TYR A 225 -1.66 4.13 6.56
CA TYR A 225 -0.81 2.95 6.34
C TYR A 225 -1.25 2.05 5.17
N GLY A 226 -1.92 2.62 4.17
CA GLY A 226 -2.31 1.96 2.94
C GLY A 226 -3.62 1.17 3.04
N HIS A 227 -4.30 1.07 1.90
CA HIS A 227 -5.53 0.30 1.75
C HIS A 227 -5.30 -1.19 1.44
N PHE A 228 -4.09 -1.54 1.00
CA PHE A 228 -3.74 -2.86 0.47
C PHE A 228 -2.60 -3.53 1.23
N GLY A 229 -2.50 -4.86 1.12
CA GLY A 229 -1.44 -5.67 1.72
C GLY A 229 -1.53 -5.76 3.25
N ARG A 230 -2.75 -5.82 3.78
CA ARG A 230 -3.05 -5.85 5.23
C ARG A 230 -3.99 -7.00 5.54
N ASP A 231 -3.78 -7.66 6.67
CA ASP A 231 -4.46 -8.91 7.02
C ASP A 231 -5.68 -8.73 7.95
N ASP A 232 -6.10 -7.49 8.18
CA ASP A 232 -7.33 -7.20 8.93
C ASP A 232 -8.54 -7.83 8.21
N PRO A 233 -9.39 -8.61 8.90
CA PRO A 233 -10.52 -9.32 8.27
C PRO A 233 -11.59 -8.38 7.70
N ASP A 234 -11.57 -7.09 8.07
CA ASP A 234 -12.39 -6.09 7.39
C ASP A 234 -11.88 -5.73 5.99
N PHE A 235 -10.69 -6.14 5.57
CA PHE A 235 -10.20 -5.88 4.21
C PHE A 235 -10.48 -7.07 3.31
N THR A 236 -11.77 -7.30 3.05
CA THR A 236 -12.27 -8.42 2.25
C THR A 236 -11.67 -8.53 0.85
N TRP A 237 -11.18 -7.42 0.27
CA TRP A 237 -10.46 -7.42 -1.01
C TRP A 237 -9.05 -8.02 -0.94
N GLU A 238 -8.52 -8.24 0.26
CA GLU A 238 -7.28 -8.99 0.47
C GLU A 238 -7.52 -10.50 0.56
N ILE A 239 -8.77 -10.96 0.60
CA ILE A 239 -9.09 -12.40 0.58
C ILE A 239 -8.92 -12.92 -0.84
N VAL A 240 -8.04 -13.92 -0.99
CA VAL A 240 -7.74 -14.56 -2.28
C VAL A 240 -8.93 -15.37 -2.76
N LYS A 241 -9.33 -15.17 -4.02
CA LYS A 241 -10.23 -16.09 -4.72
C LYS A 241 -9.40 -17.15 -5.43
N PRO A 242 -9.61 -18.45 -5.19
CA PRO A 242 -8.90 -19.50 -5.92
C PRO A 242 -9.20 -19.41 -7.43
N LEU A 243 -8.15 -19.35 -8.25
CA LEU A 243 -8.26 -19.41 -9.71
C LEU A 243 -7.63 -20.71 -10.20
N LYS A 244 -8.36 -21.45 -11.04
CA LYS A 244 -7.86 -22.67 -11.69
C LYS A 244 -7.86 -22.45 -13.20
N PRO A 245 -6.75 -22.73 -13.90
CA PRO A 245 -6.79 -22.85 -15.36
C PRO A 245 -7.82 -23.89 -15.77
N ASN A 246 -8.46 -23.71 -16.92
CA ASN A 246 -9.20 -24.81 -17.53
C ASN A 246 -8.18 -25.92 -17.86
N ALA A 247 -8.53 -27.17 -17.54
CA ALA A 247 -7.72 -28.34 -17.82
C ALA A 247 -7.53 -28.56 -19.32
#